data_AF-A0A1G3FIM2-F1
#
_entry.id   AF-A0A1G3FIM2-F1
#
_cell.length_a   1.000
_cell.length_b   1.000
_cell.length_c   1.000
_cell.angle_alpha   90.00
_cell.angle_beta   90.00
_cell.angle_gamma   90.00
#
_symmetry.space_group_name_H-M   'P 1'
#
loop_
_entity.id
_entity.type
_entity.pdbx_description
1 polymer ?
#
loop_
_entity_poly.entity_id
_entity_poly.type
_entity_poly.pdbx_seq_one_letter_code
_entity_poly.pdbx_strand_id
1 'polypeptide(L)'
;MLHHLHGGACLTLDQVEQELGITRRQAINAASRLLRREYLMKMAVGCYQLTDRGVAAANAGEVITSGPKGPTGVIATHRGTFRERAWLAMRITRRFTIGQIVAAAARDTEKNARENTRKYLVQLCRAGFVKELPNRVPGTSMGSNGFKRYMLLRNTGPRPPVYRAEFGMMHDFNTGEDVPCTPR
;
A
#
# COMPACT_ATOMS: atom_id res chain seq x y z
N MET A 1 31.55 1.04 2.16
CA MET A 1 31.93 1.00 0.73
C MET A 1 32.40 2.37 0.24
N LEU A 2 31.57 3.44 0.24
CA LEU A 2 31.99 4.78 -0.24
C LEU A 2 33.29 5.28 0.43
N HIS A 3 33.32 5.37 1.75
CA HIS A 3 34.53 5.82 2.47
C HIS A 3 35.71 4.83 2.41
N HIS A 4 35.47 3.57 2.06
CA HIS A 4 36.53 2.55 1.98
C HIS A 4 37.31 2.63 0.66
N LEU A 5 36.65 3.05 -0.41
CA LEU A 5 37.27 3.24 -1.73
C LEU A 5 37.97 4.60 -1.86
N HIS A 6 38.04 5.39 -0.78
CA HIS A 6 38.56 6.74 -0.78
C HIS A 6 40.05 6.83 -1.19
N GLY A 7 40.83 5.76 -0.95
CA GLY A 7 42.25 5.68 -1.34
C GLY A 7 42.51 5.52 -2.84
N GLY A 8 41.49 5.59 -3.70
CA GLY A 8 41.64 5.50 -5.16
C GLY A 8 41.97 4.10 -5.70
N ALA A 9 42.10 3.09 -4.83
CA ALA A 9 42.35 1.71 -5.22
C ALA A 9 41.11 1.09 -5.88
N CYS A 10 41.33 0.34 -6.96
CA CYS A 10 40.28 -0.48 -7.56
C CYS A 10 40.07 -1.72 -6.67
N LEU A 11 38.91 -1.83 -6.03
CA LEU A 11 38.59 -3.00 -5.21
C LEU A 11 37.65 -3.95 -5.95
N THR A 12 37.95 -5.25 -5.82
CA THR A 12 37.05 -6.31 -6.27
C THR A 12 35.92 -6.53 -5.27
N LEU A 13 34.83 -7.17 -5.71
CA LEU A 13 33.76 -7.56 -4.78
C LEU A 13 34.26 -8.44 -3.63
N ASP A 14 35.20 -9.34 -3.88
CA ASP A 14 35.75 -10.24 -2.86
C ASP A 14 36.53 -9.46 -1.79
N GLN A 15 37.31 -8.45 -2.20
CA GLN A 15 38.00 -7.55 -1.28
C GLN A 15 37.00 -6.72 -0.46
N VAL A 16 35.95 -6.19 -1.10
CA VAL A 16 34.90 -5.43 -0.42
C VAL A 16 34.14 -6.28 0.59
N GLU A 17 33.93 -7.57 0.31
CA GLU A 17 33.32 -8.53 1.25
C GLU A 17 34.22 -8.75 2.48
N GLN A 18 35.51 -9.00 2.26
CA GLN A 18 36.49 -9.24 3.33
C GLN A 18 36.70 -8.01 4.21
N GLU A 19 36.94 -6.85 3.61
CA GLU A 19 37.29 -5.62 4.33
C GLU A 19 36.11 -5.05 5.13
N LEU A 20 34.89 -5.13 4.59
CA LEU A 20 33.69 -4.59 5.26
C LEU A 20 32.93 -5.65 6.08
N GLY A 21 33.32 -6.92 6.03
CA GLY A 21 32.61 -8.02 6.68
C GLY A 21 31.15 -8.14 6.22
N ILE A 22 30.87 -7.85 4.95
CA ILE A 22 29.52 -7.89 4.37
C ILE A 22 29.37 -9.03 3.37
N THR A 23 28.14 -9.49 3.15
CA THR A 23 27.85 -10.50 2.14
C THR A 23 28.02 -9.96 0.71
N ARG A 24 28.33 -10.83 -0.26
CA ARG A 24 28.34 -10.50 -1.70
C ARG A 24 27.11 -9.73 -2.16
N ARG A 25 25.92 -10.15 -1.70
CA ARG A 25 24.66 -9.48 -2.03
C ARG A 25 24.61 -8.04 -1.48
N GLN A 26 25.15 -7.79 -0.30
CA GLN A 26 25.25 -6.43 0.26
C GLN A 26 26.27 -5.59 -0.51
N ALA A 27 27.43 -6.16 -0.87
CA ALA A 27 28.44 -5.50 -1.69
C ALA A 27 27.89 -5.10 -3.07
N ILE A 28 27.21 -6.01 -3.77
CA ILE A 28 26.55 -5.73 -5.06
C ILE A 28 25.49 -4.63 -4.94
N ASN A 29 24.66 -4.67 -3.89
CA ASN A 29 23.64 -3.64 -3.65
C ASN A 29 24.26 -2.27 -3.37
N ALA A 30 25.35 -2.23 -2.59
CA ALA A 30 26.09 -1.00 -2.32
C ALA A 30 26.72 -0.44 -3.60
N ALA A 31 27.42 -1.28 -4.38
CA ALA A 31 27.99 -0.92 -5.67
C ALA A 31 26.94 -0.37 -6.63
N SER A 32 25.80 -1.06 -6.77
CA SER A 32 24.70 -0.64 -7.65
C SER A 32 24.13 0.72 -7.29
N ARG A 33 24.03 1.04 -5.99
CA ARG A 33 23.53 2.34 -5.53
C ARG A 33 24.53 3.47 -5.77
N LEU A 34 25.82 3.19 -5.59
CA LEU A 34 26.88 4.15 -5.85
C LEU A 34 27.05 4.41 -7.36
N LEU A 35 26.92 3.38 -8.21
CA LEU A 35 26.89 3.52 -9.67
C LEU A 35 25.72 4.41 -10.14
N ARG A 36 24.51 4.22 -9.60
CA ARG A 36 23.34 5.07 -9.93
C ARG A 36 23.49 6.54 -9.54
N ARG A 37 24.41 6.84 -8.62
CA ARG A 37 24.75 8.20 -8.19
C ARG A 37 25.99 8.74 -8.89
N GLU A 38 26.57 7.98 -9.82
CA GLU A 38 27.81 8.29 -10.53
C GLU A 38 29.02 8.42 -9.58
N TYR A 39 28.97 7.78 -8.41
CA TYR A 39 30.06 7.80 -7.42
C TYR A 39 31.09 6.71 -7.68
N LEU A 40 30.71 5.65 -8.39
CA LEU A 40 31.61 4.60 -8.83
C LEU A 40 31.71 4.55 -10.35
N MET A 41 32.85 4.08 -10.83
CA MET A 41 33.06 3.60 -12.18
C MET A 41 33.58 2.16 -12.15
N LYS A 42 33.34 1.42 -13.23
CA LYS A 42 33.77 0.03 -13.39
C LYS A 42 35.02 0.01 -14.27
N MET A 43 36.15 -0.41 -13.73
CA MET A 43 37.42 -0.47 -14.47
C MET A 43 37.59 -1.79 -15.22
N ALA A 44 37.12 -2.88 -14.63
CA ALA A 44 37.13 -4.23 -15.21
C ALA A 44 35.97 -5.06 -14.64
N VAL A 45 35.78 -6.30 -15.10
CA VAL A 45 34.77 -7.20 -14.54
C VAL A 45 35.04 -7.40 -13.05
N GLY A 46 34.14 -6.88 -12.21
CA GLY A 46 34.20 -7.04 -10.75
C GLY A 46 35.04 -6.01 -10.01
N CYS A 47 35.70 -5.05 -10.68
CA CYS A 47 36.56 -4.04 -10.06
C CYS A 47 35.95 -2.63 -10.14
N TYR A 48 35.82 -1.98 -8.98
CA TYR A 48 35.19 -0.66 -8.84
C TYR A 48 36.16 0.38 -8.29
N GLN A 49 36.06 1.60 -8.80
CA GLN A 49 36.83 2.75 -8.35
C GLN A 49 35.90 3.95 -8.16
N LEU A 50 36.21 4.85 -7.22
CA LEU A 50 35.47 6.11 -7.10
C LEU A 50 35.75 7.02 -8.29
N THR A 51 34.72 7.72 -8.76
CA THR A 51 34.86 8.89 -9.63
C THR A 51 35.30 10.10 -8.80
N ASP A 52 35.72 11.19 -9.43
CA ASP A 52 36.02 12.46 -8.73
C ASP A 52 34.85 12.91 -7.84
N ARG A 53 33.62 12.72 -8.33
CA ARG A 53 32.39 12.99 -7.58
C ARG A 53 32.24 12.08 -6.37
N GLY A 54 32.54 10.78 -6.53
CA GLY A 54 32.56 9.82 -5.43
C GLY A 54 33.62 10.13 -4.38
N VAL A 55 34.80 10.57 -4.80
CA VAL A 55 35.88 11.03 -3.90
C VAL A 55 35.44 12.26 -3.11
N ALA A 56 34.86 13.26 -3.79
CA ALA A 56 34.32 14.46 -3.13
C ALA A 56 33.20 14.12 -2.12
N ALA A 57 32.28 13.21 -2.48
CA ALA A 57 31.22 12.75 -1.59
C ALA A 57 31.76 11.97 -0.38
N ALA A 58 32.78 11.13 -0.59
CA ALA A 58 33.46 10.44 0.50
C ALA A 58 34.16 11.41 1.46
N ASN A 59 34.83 12.45 0.92
CA ASN A 59 35.47 13.52 1.69
C ASN A 59 34.46 14.37 2.48
N ALA A 60 33.30 14.63 1.90
CA ALA A 60 32.22 15.35 2.56
C ALA A 60 31.53 14.53 3.67
N GLY A 61 31.91 13.26 3.87
CA GLY A 61 31.30 12.40 4.88
C GLY A 61 29.89 11.92 4.51
N GLU A 62 29.53 11.88 3.22
CA GLU A 62 28.17 11.52 2.80
C GLU A 62 27.83 10.06 3.16
N VAL A 63 26.79 9.86 3.96
CA VAL A 63 26.30 8.53 4.33
C VAL A 63 25.10 8.15 3.46
N ILE A 64 25.28 7.12 2.64
CA ILE A 64 24.21 6.58 1.78
C ILE A 64 23.53 5.41 2.47
N THR A 65 22.30 5.61 2.92
CA THR A 65 21.50 4.56 3.55
C THR A 65 20.61 3.84 2.53
N SER A 66 20.26 2.58 2.82
CA SER A 66 19.05 2.01 2.21
C SER A 66 17.85 2.77 2.74
N GLY A 67 16.87 3.07 1.87
CA GLY A 67 15.54 3.40 2.34
C GLY A 67 15.05 2.36 3.38
N PRO A 68 14.15 2.77 4.28
CA PRO A 68 13.68 1.94 5.40
C PRO A 68 13.27 0.54 4.92
N LYS A 69 13.77 -0.48 5.60
CA LYS A 69 13.35 -1.87 5.39
C LYS A 69 12.16 -2.15 6.29
N GLY A 70 10.96 -2.16 5.70
CA GLY A 70 9.72 -2.46 6.41
C GLY A 70 8.66 -1.37 6.24
N PRO A 71 7.50 -1.53 6.92
CA PRO A 71 6.43 -0.54 6.88
C PRO A 71 6.94 0.81 7.37
N THR A 72 6.80 1.85 6.55
CA THR A 72 7.26 3.22 6.86
C THR A 72 6.32 4.00 7.78
N GLY A 73 5.23 3.37 8.24
CA GLY A 73 4.12 4.07 8.93
C GLY A 73 3.29 4.97 8.00
N VAL A 74 3.74 5.20 6.77
CA VAL A 74 3.01 5.98 5.76
C VAL A 74 1.97 5.10 5.09
N ILE A 75 0.70 5.40 5.34
CA ILE A 75 -0.42 4.72 4.68
C ILE A 75 -0.53 5.27 3.25
N ALA A 76 -0.17 4.44 2.27
CA ALA A 76 -0.30 4.79 0.86
C ALA A 76 -1.76 5.12 0.53
N THR A 77 -2.02 6.37 0.16
CA THR A 77 -3.36 6.82 -0.23
C THR A 77 -3.53 6.60 -1.73
N HIS A 78 -4.16 5.49 -2.10
CA HIS A 78 -4.51 5.23 -3.49
C HIS A 78 -5.80 5.96 -3.84
N ARG A 79 -5.75 6.80 -4.88
CA ARG A 79 -6.93 7.50 -5.42
C ARG A 79 -7.61 6.66 -6.49
N GLY A 80 -8.92 6.84 -6.60
CA GLY A 80 -9.74 6.18 -7.60
C GLY A 80 -9.85 4.68 -7.38
N THR A 81 -9.76 4.19 -6.14
CA THR A 81 -9.95 2.77 -5.83
C THR A 81 -11.41 2.36 -5.96
N PHE A 82 -11.65 1.05 -6.11
CA PHE A 82 -13.00 0.49 -6.07
C PHE A 82 -13.77 0.89 -4.80
N ARG A 83 -13.11 0.87 -3.63
CA ARG A 83 -13.76 1.18 -2.34
C ARG A 83 -14.12 2.65 -2.22
N GLU A 84 -13.31 3.57 -2.73
CA GLU A 84 -13.66 5.00 -2.77
C GLU A 84 -14.92 5.23 -3.62
N ARG A 85 -15.01 4.61 -4.80
CA ARG A 85 -16.19 4.72 -5.67
C ARG A 85 -17.42 4.08 -5.05
N ALA A 86 -17.26 2.90 -4.44
CA ALA A 86 -18.33 2.23 -3.72
C ALA A 86 -18.84 3.09 -2.54
N TRP A 87 -17.94 3.68 -1.77
CA TRP A 87 -18.28 4.57 -0.66
C TRP A 87 -19.00 5.84 -1.13
N LEU A 88 -18.52 6.45 -2.22
CA LEU A 88 -19.20 7.58 -2.86
C LEU A 88 -20.63 7.20 -3.28
N ALA A 89 -20.82 6.07 -3.94
CA ALA A 89 -22.13 5.57 -4.33
C ALA A 89 -23.06 5.37 -3.12
N MET A 90 -22.56 4.81 -2.01
CA MET A 90 -23.32 4.65 -0.76
C MET A 90 -23.71 6.00 -0.15
N ARG A 91 -22.80 7.00 -0.17
CA ARG A 91 -23.05 8.35 0.36
C ARG A 91 -24.14 9.08 -0.43
N ILE A 92 -24.13 8.95 -1.75
CA ILE A 92 -25.13 9.59 -2.62
C ILE A 92 -26.49 8.89 -2.49
N THR A 93 -26.51 7.56 -2.60
CA THR A 93 -27.78 6.81 -2.65
C THR A 93 -28.45 6.64 -1.29
N ARG A 94 -27.67 6.59 -0.20
CA ARG A 94 -28.07 6.39 1.21
C ARG A 94 -28.77 5.06 1.50
N ARG A 95 -29.62 4.55 0.61
CA ARG A 95 -30.26 3.23 0.64
C ARG A 95 -29.95 2.49 -0.66
N PHE A 96 -29.42 1.28 -0.55
CA PHE A 96 -28.86 0.59 -1.71
C PHE A 96 -28.86 -0.93 -1.54
N THR A 97 -28.64 -1.63 -2.64
CA THR A 97 -28.31 -3.05 -2.70
C THR A 97 -26.87 -3.24 -3.13
N ILE A 98 -26.31 -4.44 -2.93
CA ILE A 98 -24.97 -4.79 -3.45
C ILE A 98 -24.91 -4.58 -4.96
N GLY A 99 -25.95 -4.97 -5.70
CA GLY A 99 -25.99 -4.83 -7.16
C GLY A 99 -25.87 -3.37 -7.61
N GLN A 100 -26.57 -2.45 -6.95
CA GLN A 100 -26.50 -1.02 -7.25
C GLN A 100 -25.11 -0.43 -6.97
N ILE A 101 -24.49 -0.82 -5.86
CA ILE A 101 -23.12 -0.35 -5.53
C ILE A 101 -22.10 -0.91 -6.52
N VAL A 102 -22.21 -2.18 -6.90
CA VAL A 102 -21.33 -2.78 -7.91
C VAL A 102 -21.50 -2.09 -9.25
N ALA A 103 -22.74 -1.85 -9.69
CA ALA A 103 -23.01 -1.17 -10.95
C ALA A 103 -22.43 0.26 -11.00
N ALA A 104 -22.44 0.98 -9.87
CA ALA A 104 -21.89 2.33 -9.78
C ALA A 104 -20.36 2.37 -9.62
N ALA A 105 -19.76 1.34 -9.01
CA ALA A 105 -18.36 1.38 -8.60
C ALA A 105 -17.41 0.50 -9.42
N ALA A 106 -17.89 -0.58 -10.04
CA ALA A 106 -17.04 -1.49 -10.80
C ALA A 106 -16.52 -0.85 -12.09
N ARG A 107 -15.30 -1.20 -12.48
CA ARG A 107 -14.77 -0.99 -13.84
C ARG A 107 -14.35 -2.36 -14.38
N ASP A 108 -14.00 -2.41 -15.66
CA ASP A 108 -13.63 -3.67 -16.34
C ASP A 108 -12.38 -4.35 -15.74
N THR A 109 -11.60 -3.60 -14.96
CA THR A 109 -10.41 -4.09 -14.24
C THR A 109 -10.74 -4.93 -13.00
N GLU A 110 -11.95 -4.82 -12.43
CA GLU A 110 -12.30 -5.45 -11.16
C GLU A 110 -12.91 -6.84 -11.35
N LYS A 111 -12.07 -7.88 -11.26
CA LYS A 111 -12.50 -9.29 -11.41
C LYS A 111 -13.56 -9.78 -10.41
N ASN A 112 -13.61 -9.21 -9.19
CA ASN A 112 -14.44 -9.69 -8.08
C ASN A 112 -15.21 -8.59 -7.34
N ALA A 113 -15.72 -7.59 -8.07
CA ALA A 113 -16.38 -6.41 -7.50
C ALA A 113 -17.52 -6.75 -6.52
N ARG A 114 -18.35 -7.75 -6.84
CA ARG A 114 -19.49 -8.18 -6.01
C ARG A 114 -19.05 -8.73 -4.66
N GLU A 115 -18.09 -9.66 -4.64
CA GLU A 115 -17.60 -10.25 -3.40
C GLU A 115 -16.81 -9.23 -2.57
N ASN A 116 -16.04 -8.34 -3.21
CA ASN A 116 -15.37 -7.23 -2.53
C ASN A 116 -16.39 -6.29 -1.84
N THR A 117 -17.47 -5.94 -2.54
CA THR A 117 -18.58 -5.15 -1.98
C THR A 117 -19.22 -5.86 -0.80
N ARG A 118 -19.53 -7.16 -0.93
CA ARG A 118 -20.12 -7.95 0.14
C ARG A 118 -19.23 -7.96 1.39
N LYS A 119 -17.95 -8.29 1.25
CA LYS A 119 -16.98 -8.30 2.37
C LYS A 119 -16.87 -6.91 3.01
N TYR A 120 -16.83 -5.87 2.20
CA TYR A 120 -16.74 -4.50 2.70
C TYR A 120 -17.99 -4.09 3.50
N LEU A 121 -19.18 -4.38 2.98
CA LEU A 121 -20.45 -4.10 3.68
C LEU A 121 -20.59 -4.87 4.99
N VAL A 122 -20.13 -6.12 5.05
CA VAL A 122 -20.11 -6.88 6.32
C VAL A 122 -19.30 -6.14 7.38
N GLN A 123 -18.12 -5.63 7.05
CA GLN A 123 -17.29 -4.88 8.01
C GLN A 123 -17.90 -3.53 8.37
N LEU A 124 -18.47 -2.81 7.40
CA LEU A 124 -19.19 -1.56 7.66
C LEU A 124 -20.42 -1.78 8.55
N CYS A 125 -21.13 -2.90 8.41
CA CYS A 125 -22.24 -3.26 9.30
C CYS A 125 -21.76 -3.55 10.72
N ARG A 126 -20.67 -4.29 10.87
CA ARG A 126 -20.07 -4.60 12.17
C ARG A 126 -19.57 -3.35 12.89
N ALA A 127 -19.03 -2.37 12.15
CA ALA A 127 -18.61 -1.08 12.69
C ALA A 127 -19.74 -0.03 12.79
N GLY A 128 -20.99 -0.40 12.48
CA GLY A 128 -22.15 0.50 12.60
C GLY A 128 -22.24 1.64 11.58
N PHE A 129 -21.39 1.65 10.54
CA PHE A 129 -21.49 2.63 9.44
C PHE A 129 -22.70 2.37 8.56
N VAL A 130 -23.01 1.11 8.31
CA VAL A 130 -24.11 0.64 7.47
C VAL A 130 -25.03 -0.26 8.29
N LYS A 131 -26.31 -0.30 7.94
CA LYS A 131 -27.27 -1.25 8.52
C LYS A 131 -27.97 -2.04 7.42
N GLU A 132 -28.02 -3.35 7.58
CA GLU A 132 -28.92 -4.20 6.78
C GLU A 132 -30.35 -3.97 7.25
N LEU A 133 -31.25 -3.68 6.31
CA LEU A 133 -32.67 -3.47 6.56
C LEU A 133 -33.43 -4.80 6.49
N PRO A 134 -34.53 -4.94 7.26
CA PRO A 134 -35.33 -6.17 7.24
C PRO A 134 -36.00 -6.41 5.89
N ASN A 135 -36.42 -5.34 5.21
CA ASN A 135 -37.12 -5.42 3.94
C ASN A 135 -36.15 -5.60 2.78
N ARG A 136 -36.46 -6.56 1.90
CA ARG A 136 -35.69 -6.82 0.68
C ARG A 136 -36.28 -6.10 -0.52
N VAL A 137 -35.44 -5.83 -1.52
CA VAL A 137 -35.92 -5.45 -2.86
C VAL A 137 -36.39 -6.73 -3.56
N PRO A 138 -37.58 -6.77 -4.17
CA PRO A 138 -38.02 -7.91 -4.98
C PRO A 138 -36.98 -8.29 -6.03
N GLY A 139 -36.82 -9.60 -6.25
CA GLY A 139 -35.96 -10.11 -7.31
C GLY A 139 -36.64 -10.01 -8.67
N THR A 140 -35.86 -10.18 -9.74
CA THR A 140 -36.37 -10.16 -11.12
C THR A 140 -36.94 -11.49 -11.58
N SER A 141 -36.58 -12.60 -10.94
CA SER A 141 -37.09 -13.94 -11.27
C SER A 141 -38.20 -14.39 -10.32
N MET A 142 -39.15 -15.15 -10.88
CA MET A 142 -40.20 -15.82 -10.10
C MET A 142 -39.56 -16.76 -9.06
N GLY A 143 -39.97 -16.64 -7.79
CA GLY A 143 -39.39 -17.40 -6.67
C GLY A 143 -38.07 -16.86 -6.12
N SER A 144 -37.60 -15.69 -6.57
CA SER A 144 -36.38 -15.09 -6.01
C SER A 144 -36.58 -14.62 -4.57
N ASN A 145 -35.58 -14.91 -3.71
CA ASN A 145 -35.48 -14.36 -2.34
C ASN A 145 -35.22 -12.84 -2.28
N GLY A 146 -35.16 -12.17 -3.44
CA GLY A 146 -34.88 -10.75 -3.57
C GLY A 146 -33.47 -10.36 -3.13
N PHE A 147 -33.21 -9.05 -3.10
CA PHE A 147 -31.92 -8.48 -2.74
C PHE A 147 -31.96 -7.82 -1.37
N LYS A 148 -30.96 -8.11 -0.55
CA LYS A 148 -30.75 -7.41 0.73
C LYS A 148 -30.63 -5.91 0.50
N ARG A 149 -31.33 -5.14 1.32
CA ARG A 149 -31.30 -3.68 1.30
C ARG A 149 -30.46 -3.19 2.47
N TYR A 150 -29.63 -2.19 2.21
CA TYR A 150 -28.75 -1.58 3.18
C TYR A 150 -29.05 -0.08 3.28
N MET A 151 -28.70 0.51 4.42
CA MET A 151 -28.80 1.95 4.65
C MET A 151 -27.51 2.46 5.29
N LEU A 152 -26.98 3.56 4.77
CA LEU A 152 -25.84 4.27 5.35
C LEU A 152 -26.30 5.06 6.58
N LEU A 153 -25.77 4.72 7.76
CA LEU A 153 -26.07 5.40 9.01
C LEU A 153 -25.08 6.55 9.28
N ARG A 154 -23.78 6.27 9.15
CA ARG A 154 -22.71 7.25 9.41
C ARG A 154 -22.08 7.69 8.10
N ASN A 155 -22.10 8.99 7.84
CA ASN A 155 -21.41 9.60 6.71
C ASN A 155 -20.39 10.60 7.26
N THR A 156 -19.17 10.13 7.47
CA THR A 156 -18.09 10.86 8.14
C THR A 156 -17.20 11.64 7.18
N GLY A 157 -17.36 11.47 5.87
CA GLY A 157 -16.63 12.24 4.87
C GLY A 157 -16.34 11.49 3.57
N PRO A 158 -15.54 12.09 2.67
CA PRO A 158 -15.25 11.53 1.36
C PRO A 158 -14.34 10.31 1.39
N ARG A 159 -13.49 10.15 2.42
CA ARG A 159 -12.58 8.99 2.50
C ARG A 159 -13.35 7.76 3.00
N PRO A 160 -13.22 6.59 2.36
CA PRO A 160 -13.88 5.39 2.83
C PRO A 160 -13.24 4.92 4.16
N PRO A 161 -14.05 4.49 5.15
CA PRO A 161 -13.54 3.74 6.29
C PRO A 161 -12.86 2.46 5.81
N VAL A 162 -11.73 2.09 6.44
CA VAL A 162 -10.92 0.92 6.05
C VAL A 162 -10.81 -0.08 7.19
N TYR A 163 -11.18 -1.32 6.89
CA TYR A 163 -11.02 -2.43 7.82
C TYR A 163 -9.54 -2.84 7.94
N ARG A 164 -9.01 -2.80 9.15
CA ARG A 164 -7.67 -3.25 9.51
C ARG A 164 -7.78 -4.63 10.17
N ALA A 165 -7.54 -5.67 9.38
CA ALA A 165 -7.76 -7.06 9.79
C ALA A 165 -6.94 -7.48 11.02
N GLU A 166 -5.70 -6.99 11.12
CA GLU A 166 -4.80 -7.23 12.26
C GLU A 166 -5.39 -6.79 13.60
N PHE A 167 -6.17 -5.70 13.60
CA PHE A 167 -6.75 -5.12 14.81
C PHE A 167 -8.23 -5.44 14.99
N GLY A 168 -8.89 -6.04 13.98
CA GLY A 168 -10.33 -6.26 14.00
C GLY A 168 -11.15 -4.95 14.05
N MET A 169 -10.60 -3.85 13.54
CA MET A 169 -11.18 -2.51 13.65
C MET A 169 -11.38 -1.86 12.27
N MET A 170 -12.36 -0.96 12.19
CA MET A 170 -12.58 -0.07 11.07
C MET A 170 -11.99 1.30 11.40
N HIS A 171 -10.94 1.68 10.67
CA HIS A 171 -10.36 3.00 10.79
C HIS A 171 -11.10 4.00 9.89
N ASP A 172 -11.57 5.10 10.46
CA ASP A 172 -12.17 6.20 9.73
C ASP A 172 -11.15 7.30 9.47
N PHE A 173 -10.67 7.37 8.23
CA PHE A 173 -9.68 8.38 7.86
C PHE A 173 -10.20 9.82 7.95
N ASN A 174 -11.51 10.07 7.95
CA ASN A 174 -12.04 11.43 8.05
C ASN A 174 -12.03 11.96 9.47
N THR A 175 -12.37 11.12 10.46
CA THR A 175 -12.42 11.51 11.89
C THR A 175 -11.17 11.09 12.67
N GLY A 176 -10.39 10.14 12.15
CA GLY A 176 -9.25 9.54 12.85
C GLY A 176 -9.63 8.44 13.86
N GLU A 177 -10.92 8.10 13.96
CA GLU A 177 -11.42 7.11 14.92
C GLU A 177 -11.19 5.67 14.45
N ASP A 178 -10.84 4.79 15.39
CA ASP A 178 -10.88 3.34 15.21
C ASP A 178 -12.14 2.77 15.87
N VAL A 179 -13.00 2.12 15.07
CA VAL A 179 -14.26 1.54 15.53
C VAL A 179 -14.17 0.01 15.53
N PRO A 180 -14.40 -0.69 16.65
CA PRO A 180 -14.40 -2.14 16.70
C PRO A 180 -15.43 -2.76 15.73
N CYS A 181 -15.03 -3.78 14.98
CA CYS A 181 -15.94 -4.56 14.14
C CYS A 181 -16.54 -5.73 14.93
N THR A 182 -17.46 -5.45 15.85
CA THR A 182 -18.06 -6.49 16.69
C THR A 182 -18.94 -7.43 15.85
N PRO A 183 -18.77 -8.76 15.97
CA PRO A 183 -19.72 -9.68 15.38
C PRO A 183 -21.09 -9.47 16.03
N ARG A 184 -22.13 -9.39 15.20
CA ARG A 184 -23.53 -9.51 15.62
C ARG A 184 -23.90 -10.97 15.71
#